data_AF-A0A661AYU4-F1
#
_entry.id   AF-A0A661AYU4-F1
#
_cell.length_a   1.000
_cell.length_b   1.000
_cell.length_c   1.000
_cell.angle_alpha   90.00
_cell.angle_beta   90.00
_cell.angle_gamma   90.00
#
_symmetry.space_group_name_H-M   'P 1'
#
loop_
_entity.id
_entity.type
_entity.pdbx_description
1 polymer ?
#
loop_
_entity_poly.entity_id
_entity_poly.type
_entity_poly.pdbx_seq_one_letter_code
_entity_poly.pdbx_strand_id
1 'polypeptide(L)'
;NQVYGGANDVGFGIVNTDTYNQGPNRTHGLTDGQVMFLALSHCETVWDFIELLDSLISDTTAGLRSTHCYGIIDRYGNAGIVEASCTNYVYFSANSSPDKYLVRTNFAITGSDSSRVGYDRYLRARALFDTLNPVSVEDVWSVASDLVTDELNPNPLPFEGTFGILPYGYINTTNTLNRFLTTSYQIIVGQNFEDDISYPIVWGGFGQPYFTVPIPMWTKLGFVPEALTGNENYFCNESRFLWQQVYDEGSITYFNTFSAKSIFDYFQPLRNSVWDMFGKYIHNWNKQPVDSANLVDVQDDFVSMVAYEYEQLHGLLVREGQVKIPDKISIDAYPNPFNSVVKISLEVPFAQNTEFRIVDISGKIVFHKKIAQGWQNVIWHPPKNLTSGTYLAILKCGNSNVAKKLLLIK
;
A
#
# COMPACT_ATOMS: atom_id res chain seq x y z
N ASN A 1 11.98 -15.04 -4.37
CA ASN A 1 11.35 -13.96 -3.58
C ASN A 1 10.68 -12.97 -4.50
N GLN A 2 9.76 -12.16 -3.98
CA GLN A 2 9.09 -11.07 -4.67
C GLN A 2 9.03 -9.86 -3.75
N VAL A 3 9.20 -8.67 -4.32
CA VAL A 3 9.07 -7.36 -3.66
C VAL A 3 8.32 -6.43 -4.61
N TYR A 4 7.68 -5.37 -4.11
CA TYR A 4 6.88 -4.45 -4.94
C TYR A 4 7.39 -3.00 -4.88
N GLY A 5 8.71 -2.88 -4.80
CA GLY A 5 9.50 -1.66 -4.75
C GLY A 5 10.29 -1.51 -3.45
N GLY A 6 11.18 -0.53 -3.41
CA GLY A 6 12.07 -0.25 -2.29
C GLY A 6 13.44 0.24 -2.75
N ALA A 7 14.38 0.32 -1.82
CA ALA A 7 15.77 0.68 -2.09
C ALA A 7 16.74 -0.25 -1.33
N ASN A 8 17.93 -0.45 -1.87
CA ASN A 8 18.99 -1.20 -1.20
C ASN A 8 19.94 -0.28 -0.43
N ASP A 9 20.94 -0.88 0.22
CA ASP A 9 21.91 -0.21 1.09
C ASP A 9 22.99 0.57 0.32
N VAL A 10 23.19 0.27 -0.97
CA VAL A 10 24.15 0.97 -1.84
C VAL A 10 23.58 2.19 -2.53
N GLY A 11 22.26 2.38 -2.58
CA GLY A 11 21.65 3.59 -3.15
C GLY A 11 20.71 3.39 -4.33
N PHE A 12 20.55 2.15 -4.81
CA PHE A 12 19.64 1.84 -5.90
C PHE A 12 18.20 1.71 -5.39
N GLY A 13 17.29 2.42 -6.03
CA GLY A 13 15.86 2.38 -5.74
C GLY A 13 15.04 1.97 -6.96
N ILE A 14 14.00 1.17 -6.76
CA ILE A 14 13.09 0.74 -7.82
C ILE A 14 11.64 0.73 -7.36
N VAL A 15 10.75 1.17 -8.23
CA VAL A 15 9.28 1.04 -8.15
C VAL A 15 8.74 0.61 -9.51
N ASN A 16 7.51 0.12 -9.59
CA ASN A 16 6.90 -0.20 -10.88
C ASN A 16 5.41 0.13 -10.97
N THR A 17 4.91 0.01 -12.18
CA THR A 17 3.48 -0.03 -12.50
C THR A 17 3.24 -0.93 -13.70
N ASP A 18 2.12 -1.66 -13.70
CA ASP A 18 1.70 -2.48 -14.84
C ASP A 18 1.38 -1.62 -16.05
N THR A 19 1.70 -2.12 -17.24
CA THR A 19 1.33 -1.47 -18.50
C THR A 19 0.37 -2.34 -19.28
N TYR A 20 -0.68 -1.75 -19.84
CA TYR A 20 -1.72 -2.50 -20.57
C TYR A 20 -1.67 -2.30 -22.10
N ASN A 21 -0.69 -1.53 -22.61
CA ASN A 21 -0.62 -1.13 -24.01
C ASN A 21 0.67 -1.50 -24.76
N GLN A 22 1.58 -2.29 -24.18
CA GLN A 22 2.86 -2.67 -24.83
C GLN A 22 2.89 -4.08 -25.42
N GLY A 23 1.77 -4.80 -25.45
CA GLY A 23 1.70 -6.10 -26.09
C GLY A 23 2.08 -7.26 -25.17
N PRO A 24 2.04 -8.49 -25.68
CA PRO A 24 1.47 -9.57 -24.90
C PRO A 24 2.38 -10.00 -23.76
N ASN A 25 1.76 -10.19 -22.60
CA ASN A 25 2.34 -10.97 -21.53
C ASN A 25 2.64 -12.39 -22.02
N ARG A 26 3.68 -13.00 -21.46
CA ARG A 26 4.05 -14.40 -21.70
C ARG A 26 3.47 -15.29 -20.61
N THR A 27 3.35 -16.58 -20.90
CA THR A 27 2.92 -17.60 -19.93
C THR A 27 4.04 -18.06 -19.00
N HIS A 28 5.28 -17.75 -19.34
CA HIS A 28 6.49 -18.12 -18.61
C HIS A 28 7.39 -16.91 -18.41
N GLY A 29 8.29 -17.03 -17.46
CA GLY A 29 9.34 -16.08 -17.14
C GLY A 29 9.15 -15.35 -15.82
N LEU A 30 10.02 -14.38 -15.54
CA LEU A 30 10.01 -13.67 -14.27
C LEU A 30 8.85 -12.67 -14.18
N THR A 31 8.20 -12.64 -13.01
CA THR A 31 7.25 -11.57 -12.66
C THR A 31 7.99 -10.27 -12.37
N ASP A 32 7.30 -9.14 -12.47
CA ASP A 32 7.82 -7.85 -11.98
C ASP A 32 8.41 -7.91 -10.57
N GLY A 33 7.70 -8.52 -9.62
CA GLY A 33 8.19 -8.63 -8.25
C GLY A 33 9.46 -9.47 -8.13
N GLN A 34 9.67 -10.46 -9.01
CA GLN A 34 10.92 -11.23 -9.07
C GLN A 34 12.04 -10.41 -9.70
N VAL A 35 11.76 -9.66 -10.76
CA VAL A 35 12.72 -8.76 -11.41
C VAL A 35 13.19 -7.68 -10.44
N MET A 36 12.27 -7.03 -9.73
CA MET A 36 12.62 -6.01 -8.73
C MET A 36 13.39 -6.61 -7.55
N PHE A 37 13.09 -7.85 -7.16
CA PHE A 37 13.89 -8.55 -6.14
C PHE A 37 15.33 -8.77 -6.61
N LEU A 38 15.53 -9.22 -7.85
CA LEU A 38 16.87 -9.36 -8.44
C LEU A 38 17.58 -8.01 -8.52
N ALA A 39 16.89 -6.96 -8.97
CA ALA A 39 17.45 -5.62 -9.08
C ALA A 39 17.93 -5.10 -7.71
N LEU A 40 17.08 -5.16 -6.68
CA LEU A 40 17.47 -4.74 -5.32
C LEU A 40 18.60 -5.59 -4.73
N SER A 41 18.76 -6.84 -5.18
CA SER A 41 19.82 -7.74 -4.70
C SER A 41 21.18 -7.52 -5.37
N HIS A 42 21.21 -6.91 -6.56
CA HIS A 42 22.41 -6.91 -7.41
C HIS A 42 22.78 -5.57 -8.04
N CYS A 43 21.85 -4.63 -8.21
CA CYS A 43 22.11 -3.36 -8.88
C CYS A 43 22.60 -2.30 -7.88
N GLU A 44 23.66 -1.59 -8.24
CA GLU A 44 24.13 -0.36 -7.61
C GLU A 44 23.67 0.88 -8.39
N THR A 45 23.59 0.76 -9.71
CA THR A 45 23.28 1.87 -10.63
C THR A 45 22.06 1.61 -11.50
N VAL A 46 21.52 2.68 -12.10
CA VAL A 46 20.49 2.52 -13.14
C VAL A 46 20.99 1.69 -14.32
N TRP A 47 22.29 1.68 -14.59
CA TRP A 47 22.90 0.94 -15.71
C TRP A 47 23.01 -0.55 -15.42
N ASP A 48 23.27 -0.95 -14.18
CA ASP A 48 23.24 -2.36 -13.79
C ASP A 48 21.85 -2.96 -14.01
N PHE A 49 20.81 -2.15 -13.83
CA PHE A 49 19.44 -2.57 -14.14
C PHE A 49 19.20 -2.72 -15.64
N ILE A 50 19.81 -1.85 -16.47
CA ILE A 50 19.76 -1.99 -17.93
C ILE A 50 20.45 -3.31 -18.35
N GLU A 51 21.63 -3.60 -17.81
CA GLU A 51 22.35 -4.86 -18.08
C GLU A 51 21.56 -6.09 -17.60
N LEU A 52 20.92 -6.00 -16.43
CA LEU A 52 20.01 -7.05 -15.94
C LEU A 52 18.87 -7.30 -16.94
N LEU A 53 18.24 -6.25 -17.46
CA LEU A 53 17.16 -6.39 -18.44
C LEU A 53 17.67 -6.97 -19.78
N ASP A 54 18.84 -6.56 -20.26
CA ASP A 54 19.47 -7.14 -21.45
C ASP A 54 19.69 -8.65 -21.28
N SER A 55 20.20 -9.06 -20.12
CA SER A 55 20.37 -10.48 -19.77
C SER A 55 19.04 -11.22 -19.72
N LEU A 56 18.00 -10.65 -19.09
CA LEU A 56 16.70 -11.31 -18.96
C LEU A 56 15.95 -11.41 -20.29
N ILE A 57 16.08 -10.41 -21.16
CA ILE A 57 15.40 -10.40 -22.47
C ILE A 57 16.08 -11.36 -23.44
N SER A 58 17.41 -11.49 -23.37
CA SER A 58 18.16 -12.46 -24.18
C SER A 58 17.99 -13.91 -23.69
N ASP A 59 17.69 -14.11 -22.41
CA ASP A 59 17.42 -15.43 -21.84
C ASP A 59 16.00 -15.93 -22.17
N THR A 60 15.91 -16.86 -23.12
CA THR A 60 14.64 -17.52 -23.51
C THR A 60 14.03 -18.43 -22.44
N THR A 61 14.74 -18.71 -21.33
CA THR A 61 14.29 -19.57 -20.23
C THR A 61 13.85 -18.78 -18.99
N ALA A 62 14.57 -17.72 -18.62
CA ALA A 62 14.22 -16.85 -17.49
C ALA A 62 13.24 -15.73 -17.90
N GLY A 63 13.54 -14.94 -18.93
CA GLY A 63 12.63 -13.99 -19.58
C GLY A 63 11.91 -12.95 -18.69
N LEU A 64 11.21 -12.02 -19.33
CA LEU A 64 10.18 -11.21 -18.68
C LEU A 64 8.80 -11.80 -18.99
N ARG A 65 7.96 -11.95 -17.97
CA ARG A 65 6.61 -12.52 -18.13
C ARG A 65 5.56 -11.48 -18.51
N SER A 66 5.76 -10.22 -18.14
CA SER A 66 4.75 -9.17 -18.29
C SER A 66 5.38 -7.82 -18.56
N THR A 67 4.55 -6.86 -18.97
CA THR A 67 4.99 -5.52 -19.39
C THR A 67 4.81 -4.50 -18.27
N HIS A 68 5.86 -3.72 -17.98
CA HIS A 68 5.89 -2.80 -16.84
C HIS A 68 6.66 -1.52 -17.16
N CYS A 69 6.29 -0.44 -16.48
CA CYS A 69 7.14 0.74 -16.33
C CYS A 69 7.87 0.61 -14.99
N TYR A 70 9.20 0.58 -15.01
CA TYR A 70 10.04 0.61 -13.80
C TYR A 70 10.59 2.02 -13.59
N GLY A 71 10.29 2.64 -12.46
CA GLY A 71 10.96 3.85 -12.01
C GLY A 71 12.22 3.47 -11.25
N ILE A 72 13.38 3.96 -11.67
CA ILE A 72 14.68 3.63 -11.08
C ILE A 72 15.47 4.89 -10.74
N ILE A 73 16.19 4.83 -9.63
CA ILE A 73 17.12 5.86 -9.18
C ILE A 73 18.41 5.22 -8.66
N ASP A 74 19.50 5.98 -8.64
CA ASP A 74 20.75 5.56 -7.99
C ASP A 74 21.43 6.68 -7.20
N ARG A 75 22.49 6.29 -6.46
CA ARG A 75 23.30 7.20 -5.62
C ARG A 75 24.02 8.30 -6.39
N TYR A 76 24.18 8.16 -7.70
CA TYR A 76 24.90 9.10 -8.55
C TYR A 76 23.97 10.19 -9.12
N GLY A 77 22.73 10.23 -8.65
CA GLY A 77 21.72 11.20 -9.09
C GLY A 77 21.09 10.85 -10.44
N ASN A 78 21.32 9.65 -10.97
CA ASN A 78 20.57 9.20 -12.14
C ASN A 78 19.16 8.82 -11.71
N ALA A 79 18.17 9.34 -12.43
CA ALA A 79 16.78 8.97 -12.26
C ALA A 79 16.15 8.74 -13.63
N GLY A 80 15.33 7.69 -13.74
CA GLY A 80 14.68 7.37 -15.01
C GLY A 80 13.53 6.40 -14.90
N ILE A 81 12.85 6.21 -16.04
CA ILE A 81 11.79 5.24 -16.20
C ILE A 81 12.14 4.30 -17.35
N VAL A 82 12.13 3.01 -17.10
CA VAL A 82 12.26 1.97 -18.13
C VAL A 82 10.88 1.44 -18.48
N GLU A 83 10.45 1.62 -19.72
CA GLU A 83 9.25 1.00 -20.27
C GLU A 83 9.62 -0.35 -20.90
N ALA A 84 9.36 -1.43 -20.18
CA ALA A 84 9.79 -2.77 -20.55
C ALA A 84 8.61 -3.62 -21.06
N SER A 85 8.76 -4.12 -22.29
CA SER A 85 7.97 -5.21 -22.84
C SER A 85 8.66 -6.56 -22.57
N CYS A 86 8.03 -7.68 -22.93
CA CYS A 86 8.67 -8.99 -22.79
C CYS A 86 9.83 -9.25 -23.78
N THR A 87 10.07 -8.35 -24.74
CA THR A 87 11.07 -8.53 -25.82
C THR A 87 12.06 -7.39 -25.97
N ASN A 88 11.78 -6.23 -25.38
CA ASN A 88 12.60 -5.02 -25.51
C ASN A 88 12.20 -4.00 -24.44
N TYR A 89 13.01 -2.96 -24.23
CA TYR A 89 12.66 -1.83 -23.37
C TYR A 89 13.08 -0.48 -23.98
N VAL A 90 12.56 0.60 -23.41
CA VAL A 90 13.02 1.97 -23.67
C VAL A 90 13.28 2.67 -22.34
N TYR A 91 14.48 3.25 -22.19
CA TYR A 91 14.86 4.04 -21.01
C TYR A 91 14.64 5.53 -21.26
N PHE A 92 13.96 6.18 -20.33
CA PHE A 92 13.76 7.62 -20.26
C PHE A 92 14.53 8.20 -19.08
N SER A 93 15.47 9.10 -19.35
CA SER A 93 16.23 9.81 -18.29
C SER A 93 15.46 11.04 -17.82
N ALA A 94 15.24 11.17 -16.51
CA ALA A 94 14.69 12.38 -15.90
C ALA A 94 15.70 13.53 -15.98
N ASN A 95 17.00 13.25 -15.84
CA ASN A 95 18.07 14.25 -15.95
C ASN A 95 18.09 14.92 -17.34
N SER A 96 17.79 14.14 -18.38
CA SER A 96 17.71 14.61 -19.78
C SER A 96 16.34 15.17 -20.16
N SER A 97 15.31 14.95 -19.33
CA SER A 97 13.97 15.52 -19.54
C SER A 97 14.02 17.04 -19.39
N PRO A 98 13.37 17.82 -20.28
CA PRO A 98 13.24 19.27 -20.12
C PRO A 98 12.60 19.65 -18.78
N ASP A 99 11.62 18.86 -18.33
CA ASP A 99 10.88 19.11 -17.10
C ASP A 99 11.62 18.67 -15.84
N LYS A 100 12.74 17.92 -15.99
CA LYS A 100 13.52 17.33 -14.88
C LYS A 100 12.78 16.32 -14.01
N TYR A 101 11.58 15.91 -14.41
CA TYR A 101 10.84 14.81 -13.79
C TYR A 101 10.17 13.92 -14.86
N LEU A 102 9.74 12.73 -14.44
CA LEU A 102 8.98 11.78 -15.26
C LEU A 102 7.79 11.25 -14.47
N VAL A 103 6.67 10.99 -15.15
CA VAL A 103 5.45 10.41 -14.56
C VAL A 103 5.00 9.22 -15.40
N ARG A 104 4.56 8.14 -14.74
CA ARG A 104 3.84 7.03 -15.37
C ARG A 104 2.67 6.58 -14.53
N THR A 105 1.64 6.12 -15.22
CA THR A 105 0.53 5.35 -14.64
C THR A 105 0.47 4.00 -15.35
N ASN A 106 -0.71 3.42 -15.54
CA ASN A 106 -0.84 2.04 -15.99
C ASN A 106 -0.70 1.85 -17.51
N PHE A 107 0.15 2.64 -18.14
CA PHE A 107 0.48 2.56 -19.57
C PHE A 107 1.91 3.02 -19.81
N ALA A 108 2.47 2.57 -20.93
CA ALA A 108 3.74 3.05 -21.44
C ALA A 108 3.52 4.09 -22.52
N ILE A 109 4.33 5.15 -22.54
CA ILE A 109 4.26 6.18 -23.59
C ILE A 109 4.61 5.58 -24.97
N THR A 110 5.55 4.64 -25.01
CA THR A 110 5.97 3.93 -26.24
C THR A 110 5.00 2.83 -26.67
N GLY A 111 4.00 2.50 -25.85
CA GLY A 111 2.96 1.54 -26.20
C GLY A 111 1.88 2.12 -27.11
N SER A 112 0.87 1.31 -27.42
CA SER A 112 -0.27 1.70 -28.25
C SER A 112 -1.05 2.87 -27.63
N ASP A 113 -1.45 3.83 -28.47
CA ASP A 113 -2.36 4.92 -28.09
C ASP A 113 -3.78 4.43 -27.78
N SER A 114 -4.15 3.24 -28.26
CA SER A 114 -5.52 2.72 -28.15
C SER A 114 -5.91 2.21 -26.76
N SER A 115 -4.98 2.12 -25.79
CA SER A 115 -5.24 1.48 -24.49
C SER A 115 -4.46 2.10 -23.32
N ARG A 116 -4.53 3.43 -23.17
CA ARG A 116 -3.85 4.13 -22.07
C ARG A 116 -4.66 4.10 -20.77
N VAL A 117 -4.65 2.96 -20.08
CA VAL A 117 -5.32 2.81 -18.79
C VAL A 117 -4.72 3.77 -17.76
N GLY A 118 -5.56 4.60 -17.15
CA GLY A 118 -5.13 5.60 -16.17
C GLY A 118 -4.52 6.86 -16.79
N TYR A 119 -4.88 7.20 -18.03
CA TYR A 119 -4.44 8.43 -18.70
C TYR A 119 -4.84 9.70 -17.95
N ASP A 120 -6.07 9.76 -17.41
CA ASP A 120 -6.55 10.94 -16.66
C ASP A 120 -5.70 11.18 -15.41
N ARG A 121 -5.31 10.11 -14.70
CA ARG A 121 -4.38 10.17 -13.57
C ARG A 121 -3.00 10.67 -14.00
N TYR A 122 -2.53 10.27 -15.18
CA TYR A 122 -1.27 10.75 -15.73
C TYR A 122 -1.33 12.26 -16.00
N LEU A 123 -2.39 12.74 -16.64
CA LEU A 123 -2.60 14.18 -16.88
C LEU A 123 -2.69 14.96 -15.57
N ARG A 124 -3.42 14.44 -14.58
CA ARG A 124 -3.56 15.06 -13.26
C ARG A 124 -2.22 15.16 -12.53
N ALA A 125 -1.46 14.07 -12.47
CA ALA A 125 -0.14 14.06 -11.83
C ALA A 125 0.84 15.00 -12.54
N ARG A 126 0.87 15.01 -13.87
CA ARG A 126 1.66 15.96 -14.67
C ARG A 126 1.30 17.40 -14.34
N ALA A 127 0.01 17.75 -14.36
CA ALA A 127 -0.44 19.10 -14.06
C ALA A 127 -0.05 19.57 -12.66
N LEU A 128 -0.04 18.66 -11.66
CA LEU A 128 0.43 18.97 -10.31
C LEU A 128 1.95 19.17 -10.27
N PHE A 129 2.73 18.24 -10.83
CA PHE A 129 4.19 18.32 -10.84
C PHE A 129 4.75 19.49 -11.66
N ASP A 130 4.05 19.91 -12.72
CA ASP A 130 4.44 21.08 -13.52
C ASP A 130 4.47 22.40 -12.70
N THR A 131 3.82 22.41 -11.53
CA THR A 131 3.80 23.58 -10.63
C THR A 131 4.83 23.50 -9.49
N LEU A 132 5.56 22.38 -9.38
CA LEU A 132 6.44 22.09 -8.26
C LEU A 132 7.90 22.14 -8.69
N ASN A 133 8.64 23.14 -8.23
CA ASN A 133 10.10 23.21 -8.42
C ASN A 133 10.76 24.11 -7.35
N PRO A 134 11.65 23.58 -6.49
CA PRO A 134 12.03 22.17 -6.34
C PRO A 134 10.88 21.29 -5.80
N VAL A 135 11.00 19.97 -5.96
CA VAL A 135 10.03 18.99 -5.44
C VAL A 135 10.54 18.44 -4.10
N SER A 136 9.72 18.52 -3.06
CA SER A 136 9.99 17.90 -1.75
C SER A 136 9.28 16.55 -1.58
N VAL A 137 9.62 15.81 -0.53
CA VAL A 137 8.90 14.56 -0.16
C VAL A 137 7.43 14.85 0.17
N GLU A 138 7.17 15.97 0.85
CA GLU A 138 5.82 16.42 1.18
C GLU A 138 5.01 16.69 -0.10
N ASP A 139 5.62 17.30 -1.12
CA ASP A 139 4.96 17.55 -2.40
C ASP A 139 4.58 16.24 -3.10
N VAL A 140 5.47 15.24 -3.12
CA VAL A 140 5.18 13.92 -3.70
C VAL A 140 4.04 13.23 -2.94
N TRP A 141 4.04 13.30 -1.61
CA TRP A 141 2.94 12.77 -0.80
C TRP A 141 1.62 13.49 -1.09
N SER A 142 1.66 14.83 -1.20
CA SER A 142 0.50 15.66 -1.53
C SER A 142 -0.12 15.25 -2.86
N VAL A 143 0.70 15.07 -3.91
CA VAL A 143 0.25 14.55 -5.21
C VAL A 143 -0.36 13.16 -5.08
N ALA A 144 0.28 12.25 -4.34
CA ALA A 144 -0.24 10.90 -4.13
C ALA A 144 -1.57 10.88 -3.36
N SER A 145 -1.84 11.89 -2.53
CA SER A 145 -3.07 12.06 -1.77
C SER A 145 -4.22 12.67 -2.58
N ASP A 146 -3.96 13.18 -3.79
CA ASP A 146 -4.94 13.95 -4.56
C ASP A 146 -6.18 13.12 -4.97
N LEU A 147 -7.34 13.73 -4.71
CA LEU A 147 -8.68 13.16 -4.97
C LEU A 147 -9.40 13.85 -6.13
N VAL A 148 -8.74 14.76 -6.83
CA VAL A 148 -9.38 15.56 -7.88
C VAL A 148 -9.38 14.80 -9.20
N THR A 149 -10.52 14.83 -9.86
CA THR A 149 -10.71 14.51 -11.28
C THR A 149 -11.28 15.73 -11.99
N ASP A 150 -11.42 15.69 -13.32
CA ASP A 150 -12.03 16.79 -14.07
C ASP A 150 -13.46 17.12 -13.58
N GLU A 151 -14.21 16.10 -13.14
CA GLU A 151 -15.56 16.26 -12.58
C GLU A 151 -15.58 16.73 -11.12
N LEU A 152 -14.44 16.62 -10.42
CA LEU A 152 -14.28 16.90 -8.99
C LEU A 152 -13.25 18.02 -8.75
N ASN A 153 -13.09 18.94 -9.72
CA ASN A 153 -12.15 20.06 -9.65
C ASN A 153 -12.89 21.39 -9.39
N PRO A 154 -12.53 22.20 -8.37
CA PRO A 154 -11.48 21.97 -7.36
C PRO A 154 -11.89 20.94 -6.30
N ASN A 155 -10.89 20.51 -5.49
CA ASN A 155 -11.02 19.49 -4.45
C ASN A 155 -12.37 19.58 -3.72
N PRO A 156 -13.25 18.58 -3.86
CA PRO A 156 -14.66 18.75 -3.59
C PRO A 156 -14.98 18.54 -2.10
N LEU A 157 -14.01 18.43 -1.19
CA LEU A 157 -14.26 17.89 0.15
C LEU A 157 -14.62 18.97 1.20
N PRO A 158 -15.75 18.84 1.93
CA PRO A 158 -16.75 17.78 1.79
C PRO A 158 -17.66 18.04 0.58
N PHE A 159 -18.08 16.97 -0.09
CA PHE A 159 -18.85 17.10 -1.33
C PHE A 159 -20.34 17.21 -1.02
N GLU A 160 -20.86 18.43 -1.03
CA GLU A 160 -22.28 18.71 -0.75
C GLU A 160 -23.18 18.48 -1.98
N GLY A 161 -23.17 17.25 -2.50
CA GLY A 161 -23.95 16.86 -3.68
C GLY A 161 -24.03 15.35 -3.88
N THR A 162 -24.58 14.95 -5.02
CA THR A 162 -24.63 13.55 -5.47
C THR A 162 -23.73 13.35 -6.70
N PHE A 163 -22.93 12.28 -6.71
CA PHE A 163 -22.05 11.93 -7.81
C PHE A 163 -22.56 10.69 -8.53
N GLY A 164 -23.21 10.89 -9.69
CA GLY A 164 -23.87 9.80 -10.42
C GLY A 164 -24.98 9.15 -9.59
N ILE A 165 -24.86 7.84 -9.34
CA ILE A 165 -25.84 7.06 -8.55
C ILE A 165 -25.46 6.96 -7.06
N LEU A 166 -24.39 7.61 -6.64
CA LEU A 166 -23.90 7.53 -5.26
C LEU A 166 -24.80 8.34 -4.31
N PRO A 167 -24.86 7.97 -3.01
CA PRO A 167 -25.56 8.76 -2.01
C PRO A 167 -25.01 10.19 -1.92
N TYR A 168 -25.78 11.08 -1.31
CA TYR A 168 -25.33 12.44 -1.02
C TYR A 168 -24.06 12.42 -0.17
N GLY A 169 -23.04 13.19 -0.53
CA GLY A 169 -21.77 13.20 0.19
C GLY A 169 -20.75 12.17 -0.27
N TYR A 170 -21.06 11.38 -1.31
CA TYR A 170 -20.17 10.33 -1.80
C TYR A 170 -19.63 10.64 -3.18
N ILE A 171 -18.36 10.27 -3.40
CA ILE A 171 -17.68 10.34 -4.69
C ILE A 171 -17.12 8.97 -5.07
N ASN A 172 -16.76 8.82 -6.35
CA ASN A 172 -16.05 7.65 -6.84
C ASN A 172 -14.57 7.99 -7.05
N THR A 173 -13.67 7.27 -6.37
CA THR A 173 -12.21 7.47 -6.47
C THR A 173 -11.54 6.58 -7.53
N THR A 174 -12.29 6.00 -8.45
CA THR A 174 -11.73 5.06 -9.47
C THR A 174 -10.65 5.70 -10.33
N ASN A 175 -10.82 6.97 -10.70
CA ASN A 175 -9.93 7.71 -11.59
C ASN A 175 -9.06 8.74 -10.87
N THR A 176 -9.06 8.77 -9.52
CA THR A 176 -8.20 9.67 -8.75
C THR A 176 -6.79 9.09 -8.58
N LEU A 177 -5.82 9.93 -8.23
CA LEU A 177 -4.48 9.46 -7.84
C LEU A 177 -4.57 8.63 -6.55
N ASN A 178 -5.27 9.15 -5.53
CA ASN A 178 -5.59 8.45 -4.30
C ASN A 178 -6.79 7.51 -4.45
N ARG A 179 -6.62 6.44 -5.21
CA ARG A 179 -7.68 5.49 -5.61
C ARG A 179 -8.09 4.52 -4.49
N PHE A 180 -9.33 4.02 -4.52
CA PHE A 180 -9.85 3.02 -3.57
C PHE A 180 -9.09 1.69 -3.48
N LEU A 181 -8.31 1.34 -4.52
CA LEU A 181 -7.47 0.14 -4.54
C LEU A 181 -6.05 0.36 -4.00
N THR A 182 -5.71 1.58 -3.56
CA THR A 182 -4.38 1.84 -3.00
C THR A 182 -4.24 1.13 -1.66
N THR A 183 -3.42 0.08 -1.64
CA THR A 183 -3.16 -0.75 -0.45
C THR A 183 -1.96 -0.28 0.36
N SER A 184 -1.08 0.51 -0.26
CA SER A 184 0.12 1.09 0.33
C SER A 184 0.70 2.13 -0.64
N TYR A 185 1.63 2.93 -0.15
CA TYR A 185 2.40 3.87 -0.95
C TYR A 185 3.81 3.99 -0.39
N GLN A 186 4.73 4.39 -1.25
CA GLN A 186 6.12 4.61 -0.88
C GLN A 186 6.71 5.80 -1.63
N ILE A 187 7.61 6.53 -0.98
CA ILE A 187 8.41 7.60 -1.58
C ILE A 187 9.87 7.28 -1.25
N ILE A 188 10.69 7.11 -2.28
CA ILE A 188 12.09 6.77 -2.12
C ILE A 188 12.91 8.03 -2.38
N VAL A 189 13.64 8.46 -1.36
CA VAL A 189 14.64 9.51 -1.47
C VAL A 189 15.99 8.82 -1.65
N GLY A 190 16.55 8.95 -2.85
CA GLY A 190 17.86 8.40 -3.18
C GLY A 190 18.98 9.15 -2.47
N GLN A 191 20.17 8.54 -2.46
CA GLN A 191 21.39 9.20 -2.01
C GLN A 191 21.88 10.16 -3.09
N ASN A 192 22.34 11.34 -2.72
CA ASN A 192 23.18 12.16 -3.59
C ASN A 192 24.64 11.95 -3.19
N PHE A 193 25.46 11.42 -4.11
CA PHE A 193 26.88 11.13 -3.89
C PHE A 193 27.65 12.33 -3.34
N GLU A 194 27.30 13.55 -3.75
CA GLU A 194 28.02 14.78 -3.38
C GLU A 194 27.64 15.33 -2.00
N ASP A 195 26.53 14.88 -1.42
CA ASP A 195 25.98 15.48 -0.20
C ASP A 195 26.57 14.88 1.09
N ASP A 196 27.44 13.86 1.00
CA ASP A 196 28.07 13.13 2.12
C ASP A 196 27.08 12.55 3.17
N ILE A 197 25.76 12.62 2.88
CA ILE A 197 24.66 12.21 3.74
C ILE A 197 24.14 10.82 3.34
N SER A 198 24.66 9.86 4.09
CA SER A 198 23.95 8.75 4.77
C SER A 198 22.60 8.23 4.21
N TYR A 199 22.70 7.28 3.28
CA TYR A 199 21.74 6.20 2.98
C TYR A 199 20.37 6.58 2.40
N PRO A 200 19.81 5.77 1.47
CA PRO A 200 18.44 5.94 1.01
C PRO A 200 17.42 5.95 2.15
N ILE A 201 16.39 6.78 1.97
CA ILE A 201 15.24 6.85 2.89
C ILE A 201 14.01 6.39 2.12
N VAL A 202 13.35 5.36 2.66
CA VAL A 202 12.07 4.89 2.15
C VAL A 202 10.98 5.39 3.09
N TRP A 203 10.18 6.33 2.62
CA TRP A 203 8.92 6.68 3.27
C TRP A 203 7.86 5.68 2.86
N GLY A 204 7.06 5.23 3.81
CA GLY A 204 6.00 4.28 3.54
C GLY A 204 4.76 4.51 4.40
N GLY A 205 3.61 4.10 3.87
CA GLY A 205 2.35 4.02 4.59
C GLY A 205 1.46 2.90 4.05
N PHE A 206 0.54 2.43 4.88
CA PHE A 206 -0.46 1.43 4.51
C PHE A 206 -1.77 2.13 4.10
N GLY A 207 -2.48 1.54 3.14
CA GLY A 207 -3.72 2.11 2.59
C GLY A 207 -3.48 3.36 1.74
N GLN A 208 -4.49 4.23 1.71
CA GLN A 208 -4.48 5.46 0.91
C GLN A 208 -3.72 6.59 1.63
N PRO A 209 -2.82 7.33 0.95
CA PRO A 209 -2.15 8.50 1.50
C PRO A 209 -3.09 9.50 2.16
N TYR A 210 -4.27 9.74 1.56
CA TYR A 210 -5.18 10.81 1.99
C TYR A 210 -5.53 10.76 3.49
N PHE A 211 -5.82 9.60 4.05
CA PHE A 211 -6.21 9.47 5.46
C PHE A 211 -5.16 8.74 6.30
N THR A 212 -3.92 8.66 5.82
CA THR A 212 -2.81 8.07 6.57
C THR A 212 -1.61 9.02 6.64
N VAL A 213 -0.58 8.60 7.37
CA VAL A 213 0.62 9.41 7.61
C VAL A 213 1.83 8.53 7.30
N PRO A 214 2.72 8.96 6.39
CA PRO A 214 3.90 8.17 6.06
C PRO A 214 4.95 8.25 7.16
N ILE A 215 5.71 7.17 7.30
CA ILE A 215 6.82 7.05 8.25
C ILE A 215 8.12 6.89 7.46
N PRO A 216 9.18 7.65 7.78
CA PRO A 216 10.49 7.49 7.14
C PRO A 216 11.22 6.26 7.70
N MET A 217 11.84 5.49 6.82
CA MET A 217 12.69 4.36 7.19
C MET A 217 14.06 4.50 6.53
N TRP A 218 15.12 4.41 7.32
CA TRP A 218 16.50 4.50 6.80
C TRP A 218 17.01 3.11 6.45
N THR A 219 17.39 2.90 5.18
CA THR A 219 17.87 1.58 4.73
C THR A 219 19.11 1.11 5.47
N LYS A 220 19.91 2.04 6.02
CA LYS A 220 21.08 1.73 6.86
C LYS A 220 20.79 0.83 8.04
N LEU A 221 19.63 1.01 8.66
CA LEU A 221 19.33 0.26 9.88
C LEU A 221 19.21 -1.24 9.59
N GLY A 222 18.92 -1.63 8.35
CA GLY A 222 18.83 -3.03 7.96
C GLY A 222 17.65 -3.77 8.58
N PHE A 223 16.74 -3.05 9.26
CA PHE A 223 15.49 -3.59 9.81
C PHE A 223 14.34 -2.61 9.62
N VAL A 224 13.12 -3.14 9.63
CA VAL A 224 11.87 -2.37 9.60
C VAL A 224 11.22 -2.47 10.99
N PRO A 225 10.71 -1.37 11.56
CA PRO A 225 9.99 -1.40 12.83
C PRO A 225 8.87 -2.44 12.87
N GLU A 226 8.65 -3.10 14.01
CA GLU A 226 7.62 -4.16 14.15
C GLU A 226 6.22 -3.66 13.76
N ALA A 227 5.90 -2.39 14.08
CA ALA A 227 4.64 -1.77 13.72
C ALA A 227 4.40 -1.65 12.19
N LEU A 228 5.46 -1.76 11.38
CA LEU A 228 5.48 -1.58 9.93
C LEU A 228 5.80 -2.88 9.14
N THR A 229 6.08 -4.00 9.82
CA THR A 229 6.51 -5.24 9.15
C THR A 229 5.70 -6.46 9.56
N GLY A 230 5.71 -7.49 8.72
CA GLY A 230 4.92 -8.70 8.94
C GLY A 230 3.44 -8.56 8.57
N ASN A 231 2.71 -9.65 8.80
CA ASN A 231 1.29 -9.75 8.44
C ASN A 231 0.43 -9.12 9.54
N GLU A 232 -0.60 -8.35 9.16
CA GLU A 232 -1.53 -7.72 10.11
C GLU A 232 -0.82 -6.87 11.17
N ASN A 233 0.26 -6.17 10.79
CA ASN A 233 0.94 -5.24 11.68
C ASN A 233 0.03 -4.07 12.11
N TYR A 234 0.49 -3.32 13.10
CA TYR A 234 -0.29 -2.24 13.72
C TYR A 234 -0.82 -1.23 12.68
N PHE A 235 0.05 -0.60 11.88
CA PHE A 235 -0.39 0.42 10.91
C PHE A 235 -1.22 -0.16 9.76
N CYS A 236 -1.02 -1.43 9.40
CA CYS A 236 -1.87 -2.15 8.44
C CYS A 236 -3.29 -2.34 8.97
N ASN A 237 -3.45 -2.63 10.27
CA ASN A 237 -4.77 -2.76 10.87
C ASN A 237 -5.46 -1.41 11.06
N GLU A 238 -4.72 -0.39 11.50
CA GLU A 238 -5.29 0.95 11.67
C GLU A 238 -5.68 1.59 10.33
N SER A 239 -4.84 1.48 9.30
CA SER A 239 -5.21 1.97 7.95
C SER A 239 -6.46 1.28 7.41
N ARG A 240 -6.65 -0.02 7.68
CA ARG A 240 -7.88 -0.75 7.34
C ARG A 240 -9.08 -0.25 8.14
N PHE A 241 -8.91 0.01 9.43
CA PHE A 241 -9.96 0.58 10.28
C PHE A 241 -10.42 1.94 9.74
N LEU A 242 -9.49 2.84 9.42
CA LEU A 242 -9.78 4.15 8.83
C LEU A 242 -10.45 4.04 7.47
N TRP A 243 -9.97 3.12 6.61
CA TRP A 243 -10.60 2.83 5.32
C TRP A 243 -12.08 2.43 5.50
N GLN A 244 -12.41 1.62 6.51
CA GLN A 244 -13.79 1.21 6.78
C GLN A 244 -14.70 2.36 7.25
N GLN A 245 -14.14 3.44 7.81
CA GLN A 245 -14.91 4.63 8.19
C GLN A 245 -15.23 5.51 6.98
N VAL A 246 -14.44 5.39 5.90
CA VAL A 246 -14.58 6.17 4.66
C VAL A 246 -15.37 5.42 3.59
N TYR A 247 -15.18 4.10 3.48
CA TYR A 247 -15.90 3.23 2.53
C TYR A 247 -16.92 2.36 3.27
N ASP A 248 -17.99 3.00 3.69
CA ASP A 248 -18.93 2.47 4.69
C ASP A 248 -20.22 1.87 4.06
N GLU A 249 -20.46 2.02 2.77
CA GLU A 249 -21.70 1.56 2.09
C GLU A 249 -21.60 0.15 1.46
N GLY A 250 -20.67 -0.70 1.92
CA GLY A 250 -20.51 -2.08 1.44
C GLY A 250 -19.97 -2.22 0.01
N SER A 251 -19.91 -1.12 -0.75
CA SER A 251 -19.21 -1.02 -2.03
C SER A 251 -17.91 -0.25 -1.86
N ILE A 252 -16.82 -0.84 -2.35
CA ILE A 252 -15.46 -0.26 -2.31
C ILE A 252 -15.31 1.01 -3.15
N THR A 253 -16.33 1.41 -3.93
CA THR A 253 -16.30 2.63 -4.75
C THR A 253 -17.06 3.79 -4.12
N TYR A 254 -17.66 3.60 -2.94
CA TYR A 254 -18.48 4.61 -2.26
C TYR A 254 -17.58 5.30 -1.25
N PHE A 255 -16.98 6.43 -1.63
CA PHE A 255 -16.09 7.20 -0.76
C PHE A 255 -16.87 8.31 -0.05
N ASN A 256 -17.04 8.20 1.27
CA ASN A 256 -17.70 9.20 2.10
C ASN A 256 -16.79 10.43 2.30
N THR A 257 -17.16 11.54 1.67
CA THR A 257 -16.34 12.76 1.67
C THR A 257 -16.31 13.50 3.01
N PHE A 258 -17.36 13.34 3.83
CA PHE A 258 -17.42 13.94 5.16
C PHE A 258 -16.48 13.21 6.11
N SER A 259 -16.58 11.88 6.19
CA SER A 259 -15.68 11.05 7.01
C SER A 259 -14.23 11.23 6.59
N ALA A 260 -13.97 11.21 5.27
CA ALA A 260 -12.62 11.41 4.74
C ALA A 260 -12.03 12.76 5.12
N LYS A 261 -12.82 13.85 5.01
CA LYS A 261 -12.37 15.18 5.41
C LYS A 261 -12.10 15.26 6.91
N SER A 262 -12.97 14.71 7.75
CA SER A 262 -12.78 14.72 9.20
C SER A 262 -11.48 14.02 9.62
N ILE A 263 -11.20 12.85 9.04
CA ILE A 263 -9.95 12.11 9.31
C ILE A 263 -8.74 12.87 8.73
N PHE A 264 -8.87 13.43 7.53
CA PHE A 264 -7.82 14.25 6.92
C PHE A 264 -7.45 15.42 7.83
N ASP A 265 -8.44 16.23 8.25
CA ASP A 265 -8.24 17.40 9.10
C ASP A 265 -7.65 17.00 10.46
N TYR A 266 -8.09 15.88 11.03
CA TYR A 266 -7.56 15.35 12.29
C TYR A 266 -6.05 15.09 12.23
N PHE A 267 -5.58 14.42 11.17
CA PHE A 267 -4.15 14.11 11.02
C PHE A 267 -3.31 15.28 10.48
N GLN A 268 -3.90 16.41 10.10
CA GLN A 268 -3.13 17.52 9.54
C GLN A 268 -2.06 18.07 10.50
N PRO A 269 -2.33 18.31 11.81
CA PRO A 269 -1.30 18.73 12.75
C PRO A 269 -0.17 17.71 12.91
N LEU A 270 -0.50 16.41 12.90
CA LEU A 270 0.50 15.34 12.94
C LEU A 270 1.38 15.35 11.68
N ARG A 271 0.79 15.47 10.48
CA ARG A 271 1.57 15.53 9.23
C ARG A 271 2.55 16.69 9.24
N ASN A 272 2.10 17.88 9.64
CA ASN A 272 2.97 19.05 9.80
C ASN A 272 4.12 18.75 10.77
N SER A 273 3.84 18.06 11.88
CA SER A 273 4.85 17.67 12.88
C SER A 273 5.85 16.66 12.33
N VAL A 274 5.41 15.67 11.52
CA VAL A 274 6.27 14.71 10.83
C VAL A 274 7.22 15.42 9.86
N TRP A 275 6.69 16.32 9.03
CA TRP A 275 7.50 17.08 8.07
C TRP A 275 8.49 18.02 8.75
N ASP A 276 8.06 18.75 9.77
CA ASP A 276 8.92 19.62 10.56
C ASP A 276 10.02 18.84 11.28
N MET A 277 9.67 17.70 11.89
CA MET A 277 10.62 16.82 12.56
C MET A 277 11.66 16.31 11.56
N PHE A 278 11.22 15.83 10.40
CA PHE A 278 12.12 15.36 9.35
C PHE A 278 13.03 16.47 8.83
N GLY A 279 12.49 17.65 8.54
CA GLY A 279 13.27 18.81 8.09
C GLY A 279 14.34 19.22 9.11
N LYS A 280 14.01 19.21 10.41
CA LYS A 280 14.98 19.46 11.49
C LYS A 280 16.06 18.38 11.54
N TYR A 281 15.69 17.11 11.41
CA TYR A 281 16.65 16.01 11.42
C TYR A 281 17.61 16.09 10.24
N ILE A 282 17.11 16.23 9.02
CA ILE A 282 17.94 16.38 7.82
C ILE A 282 18.86 17.61 7.96
N HIS A 283 18.34 18.76 8.36
CA HIS A 283 19.15 19.96 8.55
C HIS A 283 20.28 19.79 9.58
N ASN A 284 20.01 19.08 10.68
CA ASN A 284 21.02 18.80 11.70
C ASN A 284 22.03 17.75 11.23
N TRP A 285 21.57 16.72 10.53
CA TRP A 285 22.41 15.68 9.95
C TRP A 285 23.45 16.28 9.00
N ASN A 286 23.03 17.21 8.15
CA ASN A 286 23.91 17.89 7.19
C ASN A 286 25.05 18.66 7.87
N LYS A 287 24.93 18.98 9.18
CA LYS A 287 25.97 19.66 9.95
C LYS A 287 26.90 18.69 10.68
N GLN A 288 26.36 17.59 11.19
CA GLN A 288 27.09 16.55 11.92
C GLN A 288 26.40 15.20 11.68
N PRO A 289 27.05 14.23 10.99
CA PRO A 289 26.47 12.92 10.75
C PRO A 289 26.09 12.22 12.05
N VAL A 290 24.86 11.72 12.11
CA VAL A 290 24.29 11.07 13.29
C VAL A 290 24.85 9.65 13.42
N ASP A 291 25.31 9.25 14.61
CA ASP A 291 25.69 7.86 14.88
C ASP A 291 24.46 6.94 14.70
N SER A 292 24.69 5.76 14.14
CA SER A 292 23.71 4.69 13.94
C SER A 292 22.85 4.37 15.17
N ALA A 293 23.39 4.49 16.39
CA ALA A 293 22.61 4.30 17.62
C ALA A 293 21.49 5.35 17.78
N ASN A 294 21.76 6.61 17.45
CA ASN A 294 20.75 7.68 17.47
C ASN A 294 19.74 7.53 16.33
N LEU A 295 20.09 6.87 15.22
CA LEU A 295 19.17 6.71 14.08
C LEU A 295 18.00 5.76 14.39
N VAL A 296 18.23 4.76 15.24
CA VAL A 296 17.17 3.89 15.76
C VAL A 296 16.16 4.71 16.55
N ASP A 297 16.65 5.52 17.50
CA ASP A 297 15.80 6.39 18.33
C ASP A 297 14.99 7.37 17.47
N VAL A 298 15.61 7.96 16.44
CA VAL A 298 14.90 8.84 15.50
C VAL A 298 13.78 8.12 14.78
N GLN A 299 14.03 6.93 14.23
CA GLN A 299 13.00 6.15 13.55
C GLN A 299 11.88 5.74 14.51
N ASP A 300 12.22 5.34 15.72
CA ASP A 300 11.26 4.95 16.76
C ASP A 300 10.43 6.13 17.26
N ASP A 301 10.99 7.35 17.29
CA ASP A 301 10.27 8.59 17.60
C ASP A 301 9.19 8.87 16.54
N PHE A 302 9.50 8.73 15.24
CA PHE A 302 8.50 8.84 14.18
C PHE A 302 7.39 7.80 14.33
N VAL A 303 7.75 6.54 14.55
CA VAL A 303 6.78 5.44 14.74
C VAL A 303 5.88 5.71 15.93
N SER A 304 6.46 6.11 17.07
CA SER A 304 5.73 6.34 18.32
C SER A 304 4.78 7.54 18.22
N MET A 305 5.25 8.64 17.60
CA MET A 305 4.42 9.84 17.39
C MET A 305 3.22 9.54 16.50
N VAL A 306 3.42 8.82 15.39
CA VAL A 306 2.32 8.45 14.48
C VAL A 306 1.38 7.44 15.15
N ALA A 307 1.90 6.43 15.84
CA ALA A 307 1.10 5.43 16.54
C ALA A 307 0.21 6.05 17.63
N TYR A 308 0.74 7.00 18.40
CA TYR A 308 -0.01 7.68 19.46
C TYR A 308 -1.27 8.37 18.93
N GLU A 309 -1.14 9.15 17.86
CA GLU A 309 -2.27 9.87 17.25
C GLU A 309 -3.27 8.93 16.56
N TYR A 310 -2.78 7.82 16.00
CA TYR A 310 -3.65 6.77 15.47
C TYR A 310 -4.52 6.16 16.58
N GLU A 311 -3.93 5.85 17.74
CA GLU A 311 -4.66 5.36 18.91
C GLU A 311 -5.70 6.39 19.41
N GLN A 312 -5.35 7.67 19.44
CA GLN A 312 -6.28 8.74 19.83
C GLN A 312 -7.47 8.84 18.87
N LEU A 313 -7.20 8.85 17.55
CA LEU A 313 -8.27 8.89 16.54
C LEU A 313 -9.15 7.65 16.61
N HIS A 314 -8.54 6.47 16.73
CA HIS A 314 -9.28 5.22 16.88
C HIS A 314 -10.23 5.29 18.07
N GLY A 315 -9.71 5.70 19.24
CA GLY A 315 -10.51 5.87 20.44
C GLY A 315 -11.65 6.88 20.26
N LEU A 316 -11.42 7.97 19.52
CA LEU A 316 -12.44 8.97 19.22
C LEU A 316 -13.55 8.41 18.32
N LEU A 317 -13.19 7.81 17.18
CA LEU A 317 -14.15 7.26 16.22
C LEU A 317 -15.02 6.16 16.84
N VAL A 318 -14.42 5.32 17.70
CA VAL A 318 -15.14 4.30 18.48
C VAL A 318 -16.12 4.95 19.49
N ARG A 319 -15.74 6.03 20.18
CA ARG A 319 -16.59 6.70 21.18
C ARG A 319 -17.74 7.47 20.55
N GLU A 320 -17.52 8.13 19.42
CA GLU A 320 -18.51 8.98 18.76
C GLU A 320 -19.55 8.20 17.94
N GLY A 321 -19.47 6.87 17.91
CA GLY A 321 -20.45 6.03 17.22
C GLY A 321 -20.42 6.18 15.70
N GLN A 322 -19.34 6.74 15.13
CA GLN A 322 -19.12 6.77 13.68
C GLN A 322 -18.64 5.43 13.12
N VAL A 323 -18.39 4.45 13.98
CA VAL A 323 -18.13 3.07 13.57
C VAL A 323 -19.46 2.44 13.15
N LYS A 324 -19.60 2.13 11.85
CA LYS A 324 -20.55 1.08 11.46
C LYS A 324 -20.05 -0.20 12.13
N ILE A 325 -20.75 -0.65 13.14
CA ILE A 325 -20.52 -1.93 13.78
C ILE A 325 -21.51 -2.89 13.10
N PRO A 326 -21.14 -4.15 12.81
CA PRO A 326 -22.12 -5.09 12.29
C PRO A 326 -23.33 -5.16 13.22
N ASP A 327 -24.54 -5.03 12.70
CA ASP A 327 -25.77 -5.12 13.52
C ASP A 327 -26.12 -6.56 13.91
N LYS A 328 -25.45 -7.53 13.28
CA LYS A 328 -25.70 -8.95 13.44
C LYS A 328 -24.40 -9.72 13.65
N ILE A 329 -24.53 -10.86 14.30
CA ILE A 329 -23.49 -11.88 14.36
C ILE A 329 -23.60 -12.77 13.11
N SER A 330 -22.51 -12.94 12.35
CA SER A 330 -22.53 -13.76 11.13
C SER A 330 -21.19 -14.48 10.90
N ILE A 331 -21.27 -15.60 10.18
CA ILE A 331 -20.10 -16.32 9.64
C ILE A 331 -20.38 -16.62 8.18
N ASP A 332 -19.44 -16.24 7.33
CA ASP A 332 -19.35 -16.76 5.97
C ASP A 332 -17.98 -17.36 5.69
N ALA A 333 -17.90 -18.25 4.70
CA ALA A 333 -16.69 -18.99 4.39
C ALA A 333 -16.53 -19.22 2.90
N TYR A 334 -15.39 -18.82 2.35
CA TYR A 334 -15.06 -18.97 0.93
C TYR A 334 -13.56 -19.30 0.71
N PRO A 335 -13.23 -20.24 -0.18
CA PRO A 335 -14.14 -21.18 -0.83
C PRO A 335 -14.73 -22.18 0.19
N ASN A 336 -15.90 -22.74 -0.08
CA ASN A 336 -16.50 -23.80 0.72
C ASN A 336 -17.45 -24.62 -0.17
N PRO A 337 -17.05 -25.80 -0.67
CA PRO A 337 -15.93 -26.63 -0.21
C PRO A 337 -14.53 -26.05 -0.50
N PHE A 338 -13.51 -26.50 0.24
CA PHE A 338 -12.12 -26.04 0.10
C PHE A 338 -11.10 -27.18 0.29
N ASN A 339 -9.88 -27.00 -0.19
CA ASN A 339 -8.84 -28.06 -0.21
C ASN A 339 -7.69 -27.85 0.78
N SER A 340 -7.16 -26.64 0.90
CA SER A 340 -5.97 -26.32 1.70
C SER A 340 -6.12 -25.08 2.58
N VAL A 341 -7.01 -24.16 2.20
CA VAL A 341 -7.26 -22.91 2.92
C VAL A 341 -8.71 -22.47 2.75
N VAL A 342 -9.28 -21.89 3.79
CA VAL A 342 -10.57 -21.21 3.73
C VAL A 342 -10.47 -19.84 4.40
N LYS A 343 -11.02 -18.82 3.75
CA LYS A 343 -11.22 -17.50 4.35
C LYS A 343 -12.59 -17.48 5.01
N ILE A 344 -12.62 -17.13 6.29
CA ILE A 344 -13.82 -17.07 7.10
C ILE A 344 -14.05 -15.61 7.47
N SER A 345 -15.14 -15.04 6.97
CA SER A 345 -15.55 -13.67 7.26
C SER A 345 -16.56 -13.68 8.40
N LEU A 346 -16.32 -12.85 9.41
CA LEU A 346 -17.09 -12.78 10.64
C LEU A 346 -17.65 -11.37 10.79
N GLU A 347 -18.90 -11.27 11.21
CA GLU A 347 -19.52 -10.04 11.68
C GLU A 347 -19.70 -10.15 13.20
N VAL A 348 -19.10 -9.25 13.98
CA VAL A 348 -19.14 -9.26 15.44
C VAL A 348 -19.74 -7.96 15.97
N PRO A 349 -21.00 -7.98 16.46
CA PRO A 349 -21.71 -6.78 16.88
C PRO A 349 -21.22 -6.18 18.21
N PHE A 350 -20.60 -6.96 19.10
CA PHE A 350 -20.12 -6.49 20.41
C PHE A 350 -18.91 -7.29 20.91
N ALA A 351 -18.07 -6.71 21.78
CA ALA A 351 -16.81 -7.32 22.23
C ALA A 351 -16.94 -8.31 23.41
N GLN A 352 -18.16 -8.61 23.86
CA GLN A 352 -18.37 -9.37 25.10
C GLN A 352 -18.14 -10.88 24.90
N ASN A 353 -17.10 -11.44 25.53
CA ASN A 353 -16.80 -12.88 25.53
C ASN A 353 -16.77 -13.50 24.11
N THR A 354 -16.18 -12.79 23.14
CA THR A 354 -16.18 -13.24 21.74
C THR A 354 -15.08 -14.26 21.47
N GLU A 355 -15.48 -15.45 21.02
CA GLU A 355 -14.58 -16.54 20.66
C GLU A 355 -14.98 -17.19 19.33
N PHE A 356 -13.99 -17.49 18.51
CA PHE A 356 -14.17 -18.23 17.27
C PHE A 356 -13.44 -19.57 17.35
N ARG A 357 -14.15 -20.64 17.04
CA ARG A 357 -13.65 -22.01 17.10
C ARG A 357 -14.04 -22.77 15.85
N ILE A 358 -13.21 -23.71 15.45
CA ILE A 358 -13.58 -24.73 14.47
C ILE A 358 -13.55 -26.07 15.19
N VAL A 359 -14.63 -26.83 15.06
CA VAL A 359 -14.77 -28.15 15.67
C VAL A 359 -15.01 -29.21 14.60
N ASP A 360 -14.58 -30.43 14.86
CA ASP A 360 -15.00 -31.59 14.08
C ASP A 360 -16.42 -32.04 14.47
N ILE A 361 -16.96 -33.04 13.76
CA ILE A 361 -18.31 -33.59 14.02
C ILE A 361 -18.47 -34.23 15.40
N SER A 362 -17.38 -34.56 16.09
CA SER A 362 -17.40 -35.07 17.47
C SER A 362 -17.43 -33.95 18.52
N GLY A 363 -17.30 -32.68 18.09
CA GLY A 363 -17.23 -31.51 18.96
C GLY A 363 -15.81 -31.18 19.43
N LYS A 364 -14.78 -31.90 18.96
CA LYS A 364 -13.39 -31.60 19.32
C LYS A 364 -12.94 -30.32 18.64
N ILE A 365 -12.40 -29.40 19.43
CA ILE A 365 -11.83 -28.13 18.93
C ILE A 365 -10.55 -28.42 18.16
N VAL A 366 -10.52 -28.02 16.89
CA VAL A 366 -9.36 -28.14 15.99
C VAL A 366 -8.72 -26.78 15.66
N PHE A 367 -9.43 -25.68 15.93
CA PHE A 367 -8.92 -24.32 15.82
C PHE A 367 -9.64 -23.41 16.82
N HIS A 368 -8.93 -22.44 17.40
CA HIS A 368 -9.49 -21.46 18.32
C HIS A 368 -8.74 -20.13 18.18
N LYS A 369 -9.49 -19.02 18.06
CA LYS A 369 -8.96 -17.66 18.02
C LYS A 369 -9.90 -16.73 18.80
N LYS A 370 -9.33 -15.82 19.60
CA LYS A 370 -10.10 -14.70 20.18
C LYS A 370 -10.36 -13.68 19.07
N ILE A 371 -11.58 -13.12 19.04
CA ILE A 371 -12.01 -12.22 17.96
C ILE A 371 -12.47 -10.90 18.56
N ALA A 372 -12.04 -9.79 17.98
CA ALA A 372 -12.49 -8.46 18.36
C ALA A 372 -13.87 -8.12 17.74
N GLN A 373 -14.51 -7.06 18.22
CA GLN A 373 -15.71 -6.50 17.60
C GLN A 373 -15.41 -6.03 16.16
N GLY A 374 -16.45 -5.95 15.31
CA GLY A 374 -16.34 -5.49 13.92
C GLY A 374 -16.32 -6.63 12.89
N TRP A 375 -15.98 -6.29 11.64
CA TRP A 375 -15.76 -7.27 10.58
C TRP A 375 -14.37 -7.88 10.69
N GLN A 376 -14.31 -9.21 10.76
CA GLN A 376 -13.07 -9.94 11.00
C GLN A 376 -12.88 -10.98 9.91
N ASN A 377 -11.63 -11.18 9.47
CA ASN A 377 -11.29 -12.26 8.56
C ASN A 377 -10.35 -13.24 9.26
N VAL A 378 -10.70 -14.52 9.23
CA VAL A 378 -9.87 -15.61 9.73
C VAL A 378 -9.50 -16.49 8.57
N ILE A 379 -8.21 -16.57 8.28
CA ILE A 379 -7.68 -17.52 7.29
C ILE A 379 -7.31 -18.80 8.04
N TRP A 380 -8.03 -19.89 7.75
CA TRP A 380 -7.74 -21.18 8.36
C TRP A 380 -7.04 -22.11 7.37
N HIS A 381 -5.85 -22.57 7.77
CA HIS A 381 -5.09 -23.63 7.12
C HIS A 381 -5.24 -24.91 7.94
N PRO A 382 -6.03 -25.91 7.51
CA PRO A 382 -6.15 -27.17 8.23
C PRO A 382 -4.79 -27.85 8.37
N PRO A 383 -4.43 -28.33 9.57
CA PRO A 383 -3.24 -29.15 9.77
C PRO A 383 -3.17 -30.34 8.81
N LYS A 384 -1.96 -30.77 8.41
CA LYS A 384 -1.78 -31.86 7.44
C LYS A 384 -2.45 -33.17 7.89
N ASN A 385 -2.46 -33.44 9.20
CA ASN A 385 -3.06 -34.62 9.82
C ASN A 385 -4.59 -34.56 9.99
N LEU A 386 -5.25 -33.45 9.65
CA LEU A 386 -6.71 -33.37 9.65
C LEU A 386 -7.30 -34.12 8.44
N THR A 387 -8.33 -34.94 8.63
CA THR A 387 -8.96 -35.71 7.53
C THR A 387 -9.90 -34.84 6.68
N SER A 388 -10.12 -35.21 5.42
CA SER A 388 -11.23 -34.63 4.63
C SER A 388 -12.57 -34.91 5.33
N GLY A 389 -13.49 -33.94 5.31
CA GLY A 389 -14.75 -34.09 6.02
C GLY A 389 -15.45 -32.77 6.34
N THR A 390 -16.50 -32.89 7.15
CA THR A 390 -17.29 -31.76 7.63
C THR A 390 -16.74 -31.23 8.95
N TYR A 391 -16.62 -29.91 9.03
CA TYR A 391 -16.29 -29.16 10.24
C TYR A 391 -17.35 -28.09 10.50
N LEU A 392 -17.43 -27.61 11.74
CA LEU A 392 -18.29 -26.48 12.10
C LEU A 392 -17.43 -25.32 12.58
N ALA A 393 -17.49 -24.21 11.87
CA ALA A 393 -17.01 -22.92 12.35
C ALA A 393 -18.08 -22.32 13.25
N ILE A 394 -17.70 -21.97 14.49
CA ILE A 394 -18.60 -21.50 15.54
C ILE A 394 -18.06 -20.15 16.04
N LEU A 395 -18.92 -19.14 16.01
CA LEU A 395 -18.65 -17.81 16.54
C LEU A 395 -19.62 -17.58 17.69
N LYS A 396 -19.07 -17.44 18.89
CA LYS A 396 -19.82 -17.10 20.09
C LYS A 396 -19.51 -15.66 20.46
N CYS A 397 -20.54 -14.88 20.76
CA CYS A 397 -20.45 -13.49 21.16
C CYS A 397 -21.54 -13.22 22.21
N GLY A 398 -21.15 -13.04 23.47
CA GLY A 398 -22.05 -12.97 24.62
C GLY A 398 -22.97 -14.19 24.71
N ASN A 399 -24.29 -13.96 24.62
CA ASN A 399 -25.32 -15.01 24.61
C ASN A 399 -25.67 -15.51 23.21
N SER A 400 -25.10 -14.90 22.15
CA SER A 400 -25.37 -15.27 20.76
C SER A 400 -24.33 -16.27 20.26
N ASN A 401 -24.79 -17.21 19.42
CA ASN A 401 -23.95 -18.22 18.80
C ASN A 401 -24.43 -18.48 17.37
N VAL A 402 -23.52 -18.44 16.41
CA VAL A 402 -23.77 -18.82 15.02
C VAL A 402 -22.76 -19.85 14.57
N ALA A 403 -23.19 -20.75 13.68
CA ALA A 403 -22.35 -21.79 13.14
C ALA A 403 -22.45 -21.85 11.61
N LYS A 404 -21.33 -22.12 10.95
CA LYS A 404 -21.25 -22.38 9.51
C LYS A 404 -20.60 -23.73 9.28
N LYS A 405 -21.23 -24.55 8.44
CA LYS A 405 -20.65 -25.80 7.96
C LYS A 405 -19.49 -25.51 7.02
N LEU A 406 -18.33 -26.12 7.28
CA LEU A 406 -17.16 -26.11 6.42
C LEU A 406 -16.95 -27.51 5.83
N LEU A 407 -16.65 -27.61 4.54
CA LEU A 407 -16.39 -28.87 3.86
C LEU A 407 -14.95 -28.90 3.31
N LEU A 408 -14.09 -29.66 3.99
CA LEU A 408 -12.69 -29.88 3.60
C LEU A 408 -12.59 -31.09 2.66
N ILE A 409 -12.01 -30.87 1.47
CA ILE A 409 -11.77 -31.87 0.43
C ILE A 409 -10.29 -31.81 0.06
N LYS A 410 -9.46 -32.57 0.79
CA LYS A 410 -8.04 -32.77 0.45
C LYS A 410 -7.86 -33.77 -0.68
#